data_AF-A0A2R7KFG1-F1
#
_entry.id   AF-A0A2R7KFG1-F1
#
_cell.length_a   1.000
_cell.length_b   1.000
_cell.length_c   1.000
_cell.angle_alpha   90.00
_cell.angle_beta   90.00
_cell.angle_gamma   90.00
#
_symmetry.space_group_name_H-M   'P 1'
#
loop_
_entity.id
_entity.type
_entity.pdbx_description
1 polymer ?
#
loop_
_entity_poly.entity_id
_entity_poly.type
_entity_poly.pdbx_seq_one_letter_code
_entity_poly.pdbx_strand_id
1 'polypeptide(L)'
;MRSMKITYKKIIIGLILIAAIMIIPDVSMYYQQYKLRSEKLPEIYKAYAGLDSLKDNEYEVLKINTEVIEPILQANESTIVITSGHYIKGENGDTLENVWYTINPKGEVIKSQTRPKVNVADAKEVKYQESTYDIDKNAGLISREFVHKENWMEYSFWNIGKNLHWGTGNSSGRKGWIGTSYFQIKMPKKMLHFKQFVEIDEDGTFRDRFSYFVYKPKIGEYLLLNDTPNRIYYLIRPKKTT
;
A
#
# COMPACT_ATOMS: atom_id res chain seq x y z
N MET A 1 15.97 51.18 46.42
CA MET A 1 16.02 50.01 45.50
C MET A 1 15.94 48.73 46.30
N ARG A 2 14.82 48.00 46.22
CA ARG A 2 14.66 46.71 46.93
C ARG A 2 15.20 45.60 46.01
N SER A 3 16.37 45.05 46.34
CA SER A 3 16.97 43.91 45.64
C SER A 3 16.03 42.71 45.75
N MET A 4 15.43 42.30 44.64
CA MET A 4 14.54 41.14 44.59
C MET A 4 15.40 39.86 44.64
N LYS A 5 15.59 39.31 45.84
CA LYS A 5 16.23 38.00 46.03
C LYS A 5 15.28 36.91 45.50
N ILE A 6 15.37 36.60 44.21
CA ILE A 6 14.70 35.45 43.63
C ILE A 6 15.31 34.21 44.28
N THR A 7 14.53 33.56 45.13
CA THR A 7 14.96 32.34 45.83
C THR A 7 15.02 31.20 44.81
N TYR A 8 16.10 30.41 44.81
CA TYR A 8 16.33 29.30 43.88
C TYR A 8 15.11 28.37 43.68
N LYS A 9 14.32 28.14 44.75
CA LYS A 9 13.05 27.41 44.70
C LYS A 9 12.03 27.98 43.71
N LYS A 10 11.90 29.31 43.60
CA LYS A 10 10.97 29.98 42.67
C LYS A 10 11.40 29.79 41.21
N ILE A 11 12.71 29.75 40.96
CA ILE A 11 13.27 29.49 39.62
C ILE A 11 12.96 28.06 39.20
N ILE A 12 13.18 27.08 40.08
CA ILE A 12 12.86 25.67 39.81
C ILE A 12 11.38 25.49 39.50
N ILE A 13 10.47 26.07 40.31
CA ILE A 13 9.03 25.97 40.08
C ILE A 13 8.64 26.60 38.74
N GLY A 14 9.24 27.75 38.39
CA GLY A 14 9.02 28.39 37.09
C GLY A 14 9.44 27.49 35.92
N LEU A 15 10.59 26.83 36.01
CA LEU A 15 11.05 25.88 34.98
C LEU A 15 10.14 24.66 34.84
N ILE A 16 9.65 24.10 35.96
CA ILE A 16 8.70 22.98 35.95
C ILE A 16 7.39 23.38 35.29
N LEU A 17 6.86 24.57 35.60
CA LEU A 17 5.62 25.08 34.99
C LEU A 17 5.78 25.27 33.47
N ILE A 18 6.90 25.85 33.02
CA ILE A 18 7.19 26.01 31.59
C ILE A 18 7.31 24.65 30.90
N ALA A 19 8.02 23.69 31.50
CA ALA A 19 8.13 22.33 30.98
C ALA A 19 6.77 21.61 30.92
N ALA A 20 5.93 21.76 31.94
CA ALA A 20 4.59 21.20 31.97
C ALA A 20 3.71 21.78 30.86
N ILE A 21 3.73 23.11 30.66
CA ILE A 21 3.00 23.76 29.56
C ILE A 21 3.46 23.22 28.21
N MET A 22 4.76 23.02 28.02
CA MET A 22 5.30 22.48 26.76
C MET A 22 4.92 21.00 26.54
N ILE A 23 4.95 20.16 27.57
CA ILE A 23 4.80 18.72 27.36
C ILE A 23 3.33 18.31 27.37
N ILE A 24 2.50 18.84 28.30
CA ILE A 24 1.11 18.41 28.55
C ILE A 24 0.27 18.32 27.27
N PRO A 25 0.27 19.32 26.36
CA PRO A 25 -0.57 19.28 25.15
C PRO A 25 -0.27 18.08 24.25
N ASP A 26 0.97 17.57 24.26
CA ASP A 26 1.47 16.53 23.36
C ASP A 26 1.85 15.23 24.12
N VAL A 27 1.49 15.07 25.40
CA VAL A 27 1.86 13.89 26.24
C VAL A 27 1.43 12.58 25.58
N SER A 28 0.22 12.53 25.02
CA SER A 28 -0.31 11.33 24.34
C SER A 28 0.58 10.92 23.17
N MET A 29 0.97 11.89 22.33
CA MET A 29 1.85 11.70 21.18
C MET A 29 3.21 11.16 21.62
N TYR A 30 3.84 11.77 22.63
CA TYR A 30 5.13 11.32 23.15
C TYR A 30 5.06 9.92 23.76
N TYR A 31 3.97 9.61 24.49
CA TYR A 31 3.75 8.28 25.05
C TYR A 31 3.64 7.21 23.96
N GLN A 32 2.86 7.46 22.90
CA GLN A 32 2.73 6.53 21.77
C GLN A 32 4.08 6.31 21.07
N GLN A 33 4.83 7.38 20.81
CA GLN A 33 6.16 7.28 20.22
C GLN A 33 7.14 6.48 21.10
N TYR A 34 7.10 6.69 22.41
CA TYR A 34 7.94 5.93 23.35
C TYR A 34 7.59 4.43 23.33
N LYS A 35 6.30 4.09 23.36
CA LYS A 35 5.83 2.70 23.29
C LYS A 35 6.36 2.00 22.03
N LEU A 36 6.25 2.64 20.86
CA LEU A 36 6.69 2.06 19.59
C LEU A 36 8.19 1.77 19.54
N ARG A 37 9.03 2.60 20.18
CA ARG A 37 10.49 2.35 20.24
C ARG A 37 10.86 1.04 20.93
N SER A 38 9.98 0.51 21.76
CA SER A 38 10.20 -0.76 22.47
C SER A 38 9.74 -1.99 21.68
N GLU A 39 8.89 -1.81 20.66
CA GLU A 39 8.36 -2.90 19.84
C GLU A 39 9.37 -3.26 18.73
N LYS A 40 9.89 -4.50 18.77
CA LYS A 40 10.83 -4.99 17.75
C LYS A 40 10.09 -5.80 16.70
N LEU A 41 10.48 -5.62 15.43
CA LEU A 41 10.05 -6.47 14.34
C LEU A 41 10.58 -7.91 14.53
N PRO A 42 9.70 -8.93 14.59
CA PRO A 42 10.14 -10.32 14.67
C PRO A 42 11.04 -10.72 13.48
N GLU A 43 12.04 -11.58 13.73
CA GLU A 43 13.06 -11.94 12.73
C GLU A 43 12.47 -12.51 11.44
N ILE A 44 11.40 -13.31 11.55
CA ILE A 44 10.74 -13.96 10.41
C ILE A 44 10.25 -12.96 9.35
N TYR A 45 9.87 -11.74 9.77
CA TYR A 45 9.32 -10.72 8.88
C TYR A 45 10.40 -9.82 8.26
N LYS A 46 11.62 -9.82 8.79
CA LYS A 46 12.70 -8.95 8.27
C LYS A 46 13.10 -9.29 6.85
N ALA A 47 12.99 -10.57 6.49
CA ALA A 47 13.33 -11.08 5.15
C ALA A 47 12.25 -10.76 4.09
N TYR A 48 11.05 -10.33 4.50
CA TYR A 48 9.98 -10.06 3.54
C TYR A 48 10.36 -8.86 2.68
N ALA A 49 10.13 -8.98 1.38
CA ALA A 49 10.32 -7.91 0.40
C ALA A 49 8.97 -7.30 0.00
N GLY A 50 9.00 -6.11 -0.59
CA GLY A 50 7.81 -5.59 -1.29
C GLY A 50 7.47 -6.48 -2.48
N LEU A 51 6.19 -6.51 -2.88
CA LEU A 51 5.71 -7.38 -3.96
C LEU A 51 6.51 -7.20 -5.27
N ASP A 52 6.80 -5.96 -5.66
CA ASP A 52 7.59 -5.58 -6.84
C ASP A 52 9.03 -6.13 -6.82
N SER A 53 9.55 -6.39 -5.61
CA SER A 53 10.93 -6.85 -5.37
C SER A 53 10.97 -8.29 -4.87
N LEU A 54 9.85 -9.00 -4.92
CA LEU A 54 9.75 -10.37 -4.44
C LEU A 54 10.64 -11.28 -5.27
N LYS A 55 11.68 -11.83 -4.63
CA LYS A 55 12.57 -12.82 -5.23
C LYS A 55 12.18 -14.20 -4.74
N ASP A 56 11.82 -15.06 -5.69
CA ASP A 56 11.44 -16.43 -5.42
C ASP A 56 12.12 -17.37 -6.42
N ASN A 57 12.32 -18.64 -6.08
CA ASN A 57 12.94 -19.63 -6.97
C ASN A 57 11.95 -20.23 -7.99
N GLU A 58 10.66 -20.28 -7.66
CA GLU A 58 9.62 -20.91 -8.49
C GLU A 58 8.72 -19.90 -9.17
N TYR A 59 8.49 -18.74 -8.55
CA TYR A 59 7.61 -17.70 -9.06
C TYR A 59 8.38 -16.42 -9.41
N GLU A 60 7.81 -15.65 -10.32
CA GLU A 60 8.22 -14.28 -10.61
C GLU A 60 7.01 -13.35 -10.61
N VAL A 61 7.26 -12.08 -10.33
CA VAL A 61 6.25 -11.02 -10.36
C VAL A 61 6.57 -10.10 -11.54
N LEU A 62 5.64 -9.98 -12.47
CA LEU A 62 5.72 -8.99 -13.55
C LEU A 62 4.81 -7.81 -13.25
N LYS A 63 5.36 -6.60 -13.40
CA LYS A 63 4.63 -5.35 -13.25
C LYS A 63 4.23 -4.81 -14.62
N ILE A 64 2.94 -4.55 -14.81
CA ILE A 64 2.38 -3.90 -16.00
C ILE A 64 1.80 -2.56 -15.53
N ASN A 65 2.51 -1.48 -15.84
CA ASN A 65 2.03 -0.11 -15.55
C ASN A 65 1.01 0.30 -16.60
N THR A 66 -0.03 1.02 -16.18
CA THR A 66 -0.97 1.63 -17.09
C THR A 66 -1.30 3.06 -16.68
N GLU A 67 -1.55 3.95 -17.64
CA GLU A 67 -2.03 5.30 -17.34
C GLU A 67 -3.55 5.35 -17.32
N VAL A 68 -4.23 4.37 -17.93
CA VAL A 68 -5.69 4.27 -17.99
C VAL A 68 -6.12 2.87 -17.62
N ILE A 69 -6.97 2.75 -16.61
CA ILE A 69 -7.48 1.44 -16.18
C ILE A 69 -8.58 1.02 -17.14
N GLU A 70 -8.27 0.01 -17.93
CA GLU A 70 -9.26 -0.67 -18.77
C GLU A 70 -9.70 -2.00 -18.13
N PRO A 71 -10.95 -2.45 -18.39
CA PRO A 71 -11.42 -3.74 -17.94
C PRO A 71 -10.55 -4.86 -18.51
N ILE A 72 -10.25 -5.87 -17.70
CA ILE A 72 -9.56 -7.06 -18.18
C ILE A 72 -10.57 -7.97 -18.84
N LEU A 73 -10.26 -8.40 -20.05
CA LEU A 73 -11.14 -9.22 -20.86
C LEU A 73 -10.68 -10.67 -20.84
N GLN A 74 -11.59 -11.58 -20.52
CA GLN A 74 -11.41 -13.00 -20.68
C GLN A 74 -11.80 -13.39 -22.12
N ALA A 75 -10.81 -13.58 -22.98
CA ALA A 75 -11.02 -13.95 -24.37
C ALA A 75 -11.50 -15.40 -24.53
N ASN A 76 -11.05 -16.30 -23.64
CA ASN A 76 -11.54 -17.67 -23.54
C ASN A 76 -11.25 -18.24 -22.13
N GLU A 77 -11.51 -19.54 -21.90
CA GLU A 77 -11.35 -20.17 -20.57
C GLU A 77 -9.94 -20.08 -19.98
N SER A 78 -8.92 -19.88 -20.82
CA SER A 78 -7.50 -19.92 -20.43
C SER A 78 -6.71 -18.65 -20.71
N THR A 79 -7.27 -17.72 -21.49
CA THR A 79 -6.57 -16.54 -21.99
C THR A 79 -7.28 -15.27 -21.55
N ILE A 80 -6.52 -14.38 -20.92
CA ILE A 80 -6.97 -13.03 -20.60
C ILE A 80 -6.20 -12.00 -21.43
N VAL A 81 -6.83 -10.85 -21.61
CA VAL A 81 -6.32 -9.71 -22.34
C VAL A 81 -6.39 -8.50 -21.41
N ILE A 82 -5.25 -7.85 -21.22
CA ILE A 82 -5.13 -6.59 -20.50
C ILE A 82 -4.84 -5.51 -21.52
N THR A 83 -5.63 -4.45 -21.53
CA THR A 83 -5.28 -3.22 -22.26
C THR A 83 -4.60 -2.27 -21.31
N SER A 84 -3.53 -1.64 -21.77
CA SER A 84 -2.86 -0.54 -21.09
C SER A 84 -2.82 0.66 -21.99
N GLY A 85 -3.49 1.73 -21.58
CA GLY A 85 -3.39 3.03 -22.23
C GLY A 85 -2.16 3.80 -21.75
N HIS A 86 -1.48 4.48 -22.68
CA HIS A 86 -0.38 5.41 -22.41
C HIS A 86 -0.57 6.69 -23.26
N TYR A 87 -0.42 7.85 -22.64
CA TYR A 87 -0.47 9.12 -23.36
C TYR A 87 0.90 9.44 -23.96
N ILE A 88 0.90 9.69 -25.26
CA ILE A 88 2.06 10.20 -25.99
C ILE A 88 1.83 11.68 -26.25
N LYS A 89 2.72 12.50 -25.69
CA LYS A 89 2.72 13.94 -25.94
C LYS A 89 3.10 14.23 -27.38
N GLY A 90 2.18 14.80 -28.14
CA GLY A 90 2.41 15.28 -29.49
C GLY A 90 2.36 16.80 -29.57
N GLU A 91 2.92 17.36 -30.65
CA GLU A 91 2.89 18.81 -30.91
C GLU A 91 1.46 19.36 -31.07
N ASN A 92 0.51 18.50 -31.48
CA ASN A 92 -0.90 18.83 -31.70
C ASN A 92 -1.85 18.30 -30.60
N GLY A 93 -1.30 17.90 -29.45
CA GLY A 93 -2.04 17.32 -28.33
C GLY A 93 -1.63 15.89 -28.01
N ASP A 94 -2.11 15.40 -26.88
CA ASP A 94 -1.79 14.06 -26.37
C ASP A 94 -2.61 13.00 -27.10
N THR A 95 -1.94 11.94 -27.58
CA THR A 95 -2.59 10.79 -28.21
C THR A 95 -2.55 9.60 -27.25
N LEU A 96 -3.67 8.89 -27.11
CA LEU A 96 -3.71 7.65 -26.32
C LEU A 96 -3.27 6.47 -27.19
N GLU A 97 -2.15 5.85 -26.83
CA GLU A 97 -1.74 4.56 -27.39
C GLU A 97 -2.13 3.41 -26.47
N ASN A 98 -2.81 2.41 -27.05
CA ASN A 98 -3.23 1.23 -26.33
C ASN A 98 -2.28 0.06 -26.62
N VAL A 99 -1.77 -0.54 -25.55
CA VAL A 99 -0.95 -1.74 -25.58
C VAL A 99 -1.76 -2.92 -25.05
N TRP A 100 -1.81 -3.99 -25.82
CA TRP A 100 -2.54 -5.20 -25.50
C TRP A 100 -1.58 -6.27 -24.99
N TYR A 101 -1.87 -6.83 -23.83
CA TYR A 101 -1.15 -7.96 -23.24
C TYR A 101 -2.06 -9.18 -23.25
N THR A 102 -1.71 -10.20 -24.02
CA THR A 102 -2.38 -11.50 -23.98
C THR A 102 -1.62 -12.43 -23.04
N ILE A 103 -2.32 -13.00 -22.06
CA ILE A 103 -1.74 -13.89 -21.05
C ILE A 103 -2.34 -15.27 -21.21
N ASN A 104 -1.50 -16.27 -21.46
CA ASN A 104 -1.91 -17.66 -21.63
C ASN A 104 -2.04 -18.39 -20.26
N PRO A 105 -2.54 -19.64 -20.17
CA PRO A 105 -2.72 -20.31 -18.88
C PRO A 105 -1.42 -20.56 -18.10
N LYS A 106 -0.25 -20.52 -18.75
CA LYS A 106 1.07 -20.59 -18.09
C LYS A 106 1.55 -19.24 -17.55
N GLY A 107 0.78 -18.17 -17.75
CA GLY A 107 1.15 -16.81 -17.38
C GLY A 107 2.13 -16.15 -18.37
N GLU A 108 2.37 -16.74 -19.54
CA GLU A 108 3.24 -16.11 -20.53
C GLU A 108 2.55 -14.91 -21.17
N VAL A 109 3.29 -13.81 -21.27
CA VAL A 109 2.77 -12.52 -21.74
C VAL A 109 3.20 -12.28 -23.19
N ILE A 110 2.24 -12.08 -24.07
CA ILE A 110 2.44 -11.64 -25.46
C ILE A 110 1.96 -10.19 -25.56
N LYS A 111 2.88 -9.26 -25.83
CA LYS A 111 2.61 -7.83 -25.98
C LYS A 111 2.34 -7.48 -27.45
N SER A 112 1.33 -6.65 -27.73
CA SER A 112 0.97 -6.16 -29.06
C SER A 112 0.50 -4.70 -29.00
N GLN A 113 0.84 -3.88 -29.98
CA GLN A 113 0.48 -2.45 -30.03
C GLN A 113 -0.83 -2.17 -30.79
N THR A 114 -1.24 -3.04 -31.71
CA THR A 114 -2.37 -2.76 -32.62
C THR A 114 -3.62 -3.53 -32.25
N ARG A 115 -3.53 -4.86 -32.08
CA ARG A 115 -4.65 -5.72 -31.62
C ARG A 115 -4.14 -6.98 -30.91
N PRO A 116 -4.93 -7.55 -29.98
CA PRO A 116 -4.63 -8.87 -29.43
C PRO A 116 -4.73 -9.93 -30.55
N LYS A 117 -3.93 -11.00 -30.45
CA LYS A 117 -3.97 -12.13 -31.40
C LYS A 117 -5.19 -13.04 -31.21
N VAL A 118 -6.07 -12.70 -30.27
CA VAL A 118 -7.26 -13.45 -29.91
C VAL A 118 -8.50 -12.63 -30.24
N ASN A 119 -9.59 -13.32 -30.61
CA ASN A 119 -10.88 -12.66 -30.82
C ASN A 119 -11.40 -12.13 -29.48
N VAL A 120 -11.61 -10.83 -29.39
CA VAL A 120 -12.15 -10.15 -28.20
C VAL A 120 -13.61 -9.73 -28.34
N ALA A 121 -14.24 -9.95 -29.51
CA ALA A 121 -15.63 -9.56 -29.74
C ALA A 121 -16.61 -10.24 -28.77
N ASP A 122 -16.32 -11.49 -28.39
CA ASP A 122 -17.12 -12.28 -27.46
C ASP A 122 -16.50 -12.34 -26.05
N ALA A 123 -15.44 -11.56 -25.80
CA ALA A 123 -14.73 -11.60 -24.53
C ALA A 123 -15.58 -11.00 -23.41
N LYS A 124 -15.51 -11.63 -22.24
CA LYS A 124 -16.26 -11.19 -21.05
C LYS A 124 -15.32 -10.47 -20.11
N GLU A 125 -15.81 -9.40 -19.48
CA GLU A 125 -15.06 -8.75 -18.41
C GLU A 125 -14.80 -9.73 -17.26
N VAL A 126 -13.55 -9.75 -16.80
CA VAL A 126 -13.11 -10.55 -15.67
C VAL A 126 -13.75 -10.02 -14.40
N LYS A 127 -14.42 -10.92 -13.67
CA LYS A 127 -14.89 -10.64 -12.31
C LYS A 127 -13.75 -10.83 -11.33
N TYR A 128 -13.36 -9.76 -10.66
CA TYR A 128 -12.39 -9.82 -9.57
C TYR A 128 -13.05 -10.26 -8.27
N GLN A 129 -12.25 -10.89 -7.42
CA GLN A 129 -12.54 -11.00 -6.00
C GLN A 129 -11.98 -9.75 -5.32
N GLU A 130 -12.82 -9.06 -4.54
CA GLU A 130 -12.36 -7.97 -3.68
C GLU A 130 -11.47 -8.56 -2.57
N SER A 131 -10.19 -8.17 -2.51
CA SER A 131 -9.30 -8.50 -1.39
C SER A 131 -9.27 -7.40 -0.32
N THR A 132 -10.21 -6.46 -0.31
CA THR A 132 -9.82 -5.05 -0.12
C THR A 132 -10.25 -4.36 1.17
N TYR A 133 -11.09 -4.98 2.02
CA TYR A 133 -11.44 -4.38 3.32
C TYR A 133 -11.53 -5.38 4.47
N ASP A 134 -11.92 -6.62 4.17
CA ASP A 134 -12.10 -7.69 5.15
C ASP A 134 -11.02 -8.77 5.00
N ILE A 135 -9.82 -8.43 4.53
CA ILE A 135 -8.72 -9.39 4.39
C ILE A 135 -8.41 -10.12 5.71
N ASP A 136 -8.69 -9.46 6.84
CA ASP A 136 -8.57 -10.01 8.18
C ASP A 136 -9.76 -10.88 8.60
N LYS A 137 -10.96 -10.67 8.01
CA LYS A 137 -12.18 -11.41 8.38
C LYS A 137 -12.45 -12.61 7.46
N ASN A 138 -12.12 -12.49 6.18
CA ASN A 138 -12.32 -13.51 5.15
C ASN A 138 -11.03 -13.67 4.33
N ALA A 139 -10.02 -14.27 4.96
CA ALA A 139 -8.74 -14.58 4.32
C ALA A 139 -8.96 -15.51 3.12
N GLY A 140 -8.92 -14.93 1.92
CA GLY A 140 -9.02 -15.65 0.65
C GLY A 140 -7.66 -16.11 0.15
N LEU A 141 -7.23 -15.56 -0.99
CA LEU A 141 -5.93 -15.84 -1.59
C LEU A 141 -4.78 -15.07 -0.94
N ILE A 142 -5.06 -13.91 -0.37
CA ILE A 142 -4.11 -13.06 0.34
C ILE A 142 -4.61 -12.93 1.77
N SER A 143 -3.70 -13.01 2.74
CA SER A 143 -4.02 -12.80 4.16
C SER A 143 -2.92 -12.01 4.83
N ARG A 144 -3.31 -11.10 5.73
CA ARG A 144 -2.35 -10.36 6.57
C ARG A 144 -1.92 -11.25 7.74
N GLU A 145 -0.62 -11.37 7.92
CA GLU A 145 -0.03 -12.18 9.01
C GLU A 145 0.34 -11.30 10.21
N PHE A 146 0.85 -10.10 9.94
CA PHE A 146 1.39 -9.23 10.97
C PHE A 146 1.35 -7.77 10.55
N VAL A 147 1.28 -6.87 11.53
CA VAL A 147 1.44 -5.43 11.33
C VAL A 147 2.45 -4.90 12.32
N HIS A 148 3.49 -4.27 11.79
CA HIS A 148 4.46 -3.56 12.59
C HIS A 148 4.13 -2.07 12.59
N LYS A 149 3.80 -1.52 13.76
CA LYS A 149 3.64 -0.08 13.96
C LYS A 149 5.02 0.55 14.14
N GLU A 150 5.33 1.56 13.36
CA GLU A 150 6.67 2.16 13.34
C GLU A 150 6.66 3.59 13.89
N ASN A 151 5.70 4.41 13.45
CA ASN A 151 5.59 5.79 13.91
C ASN A 151 4.14 6.15 14.23
N TRP A 152 3.97 6.99 15.25
CA TRP A 152 2.70 7.65 15.54
C TRP A 152 2.62 8.96 14.76
N MET A 153 1.54 9.14 14.02
CA MET A 153 1.19 10.33 13.26
C MET A 153 0.11 11.08 14.02
N GLU A 154 0.47 12.24 14.58
CA GLU A 154 -0.45 13.18 15.21
C GLU A 154 0.13 14.60 15.05
N TYR A 155 -0.75 15.59 15.01
CA TYR A 155 -0.33 16.99 15.01
C TYR A 155 0.12 17.40 16.40
N SER A 156 1.34 17.90 16.51
CA SER A 156 1.84 18.55 17.73
C SER A 156 1.26 19.96 17.87
N PHE A 157 0.85 20.30 19.09
CA PHE A 157 0.41 21.64 19.47
C PHE A 157 1.49 22.71 19.19
N TRP A 158 2.77 22.33 19.27
CA TRP A 158 3.92 23.22 19.11
C TRP A 158 4.45 23.34 17.68
N ASN A 159 3.85 22.66 16.70
CA ASN A 159 4.24 22.76 15.28
C ASN A 159 3.71 24.05 14.61
N ILE A 160 3.86 25.18 15.30
CA ILE A 160 3.34 26.52 14.96
C ILE A 160 4.08 27.11 13.73
N GLY A 161 5.30 26.62 13.43
CA GLY A 161 6.17 27.17 12.37
C GLY A 161 5.93 26.67 10.95
N LYS A 162 5.18 25.57 10.74
CA LYS A 162 4.85 25.08 9.37
C LYS A 162 3.45 25.45 8.90
N ASN A 163 2.53 25.78 9.80
CA ASN A 163 1.19 26.24 9.48
C ASN A 163 0.74 27.25 10.55
N LEU A 164 1.19 28.49 10.44
CA LEU A 164 0.67 29.62 11.23
C LEU A 164 -0.71 30.01 10.69
N HIS A 165 -1.63 29.05 10.75
CA HIS A 165 -3.05 29.27 10.62
C HIS A 165 -3.60 29.16 12.03
N TRP A 166 -4.06 30.29 12.58
CA TRP A 166 -5.06 30.25 13.64
C TRP A 166 -6.24 29.46 13.09
N GLY A 167 -6.32 28.19 13.47
CA GLY A 167 -7.33 27.28 12.98
C GLY A 167 -8.71 27.84 13.31
N THR A 168 -9.43 28.25 12.28
CA THR A 168 -10.89 28.14 12.30
C THR A 168 -11.16 26.65 12.50
N GLY A 169 -11.75 26.30 13.65
CA GLY A 169 -11.94 24.91 14.04
C GLY A 169 -12.65 24.12 12.94
N ASN A 170 -11.93 23.18 12.30
CA ASN A 170 -12.47 21.98 11.63
C ASN A 170 -11.42 21.13 10.89
N SER A 171 -10.12 21.40 10.99
CA SER A 171 -9.13 20.44 10.50
C SER A 171 -8.87 19.38 11.57
N SER A 172 -9.69 18.32 11.56
CA SER A 172 -9.40 17.07 12.28
C SER A 172 -8.19 16.41 11.62
N GLY A 173 -7.00 16.88 12.00
CA GLY A 173 -5.76 16.24 11.60
C GLY A 173 -5.80 14.75 11.93
N ARG A 174 -5.55 13.90 10.93
CA ARG A 174 -5.60 12.44 11.11
C ARG A 174 -4.62 12.02 12.22
N LYS A 175 -5.12 11.24 13.18
CA LYS A 175 -4.34 10.61 14.24
C LYS A 175 -4.29 9.11 13.99
N GLY A 176 -3.12 8.52 14.17
CA GLY A 176 -2.95 7.10 13.92
C GLY A 176 -1.50 6.65 13.87
N TRP A 177 -1.28 5.43 13.41
CA TRP A 177 0.03 4.85 13.21
C TRP A 177 0.34 4.75 11.72
N ILE A 178 1.62 4.85 11.38
CA ILE A 178 2.16 4.37 10.12
C ILE A 178 3.11 3.22 10.39
N GLY A 179 3.20 2.29 9.45
CA GLY A 179 4.12 1.17 9.56
C GLY A 179 4.03 0.23 8.37
N THR A 180 4.21 -1.06 8.65
CA THR A 180 4.33 -2.09 7.63
C THR A 180 3.42 -3.27 7.93
N SER A 181 2.52 -3.59 6.99
CA SER A 181 1.74 -4.83 6.95
C SER A 181 2.55 -5.93 6.26
N TYR A 182 2.47 -7.14 6.80
CA TYR A 182 3.12 -8.35 6.28
C TYR A 182 2.05 -9.34 5.86
N PHE A 183 2.17 -9.86 4.65
CA PHE A 183 1.16 -10.67 4.00
C PHE A 183 1.76 -11.98 3.52
N GLN A 184 0.87 -12.96 3.39
CA GLN A 184 1.10 -14.17 2.63
C GLN A 184 0.08 -14.26 1.49
N ILE A 185 0.49 -14.84 0.37
CA ILE A 185 -0.36 -15.14 -0.78
C ILE A 185 -0.22 -16.61 -1.17
N LYS A 186 -1.37 -17.27 -1.34
CA LYS A 186 -1.44 -18.70 -1.68
C LYS A 186 -1.31 -18.90 -3.18
N MET A 187 -0.13 -19.36 -3.62
CA MET A 187 0.10 -19.86 -4.97
C MET A 187 -0.14 -21.38 -5.04
N PRO A 188 -0.29 -21.96 -6.24
CA PRO A 188 -0.51 -23.41 -6.38
C PRO A 188 0.54 -24.30 -5.70
N LYS A 189 1.82 -23.94 -5.76
CA LYS A 189 2.91 -24.77 -5.22
C LYS A 189 3.35 -24.40 -3.81
N LYS A 190 3.18 -23.14 -3.39
CA LYS A 190 3.60 -22.65 -2.07
C LYS A 190 2.96 -21.32 -1.69
N MET A 191 3.20 -20.91 -0.45
CA MET A 191 2.93 -19.56 0.01
C MET A 191 4.07 -18.63 -0.39
N LEU A 192 3.73 -17.46 -0.92
CA LEU A 192 4.69 -16.36 -1.06
C LEU A 192 4.43 -15.32 0.02
N HIS A 193 5.47 -14.60 0.40
CA HIS A 193 5.45 -13.67 1.51
C HIS A 193 5.92 -12.30 1.05
N PHE A 194 5.18 -11.25 1.37
CA PHE A 194 5.54 -9.89 0.99
C PHE A 194 5.10 -8.89 2.06
N LYS A 195 5.68 -7.69 2.02
CA LYS A 195 5.34 -6.61 2.94
C LYS A 195 4.96 -5.34 2.22
N GLN A 196 4.24 -4.48 2.92
CA GLN A 196 3.71 -3.25 2.34
C GLN A 196 3.44 -2.20 3.40
N PHE A 197 3.50 -0.94 2.98
CA PHE A 197 3.19 0.17 3.86
C PHE A 197 1.70 0.22 4.23
N VAL A 198 1.42 0.55 5.49
CA VAL A 198 0.07 0.69 6.03
C VAL A 198 -0.06 1.95 6.90
N GLU A 199 -1.22 2.58 6.82
CA GLU A 199 -1.67 3.59 7.77
C GLU A 199 -2.77 2.96 8.64
N ILE A 200 -2.81 3.27 9.92
CA ILE A 200 -3.76 2.70 10.88
C ILE A 200 -4.38 3.88 11.60
N ASP A 201 -5.67 4.10 11.47
CA ASP A 201 -6.35 5.17 12.20
C ASP A 201 -6.34 4.87 13.71
N GLU A 202 -6.56 5.89 14.54
CA GLU A 202 -6.62 5.77 16.01
C GLU A 202 -7.63 4.70 16.49
N ASP A 203 -8.74 4.51 15.76
CA ASP A 203 -9.76 3.49 16.02
C ASP A 203 -9.33 2.06 15.65
N GLY A 204 -8.13 1.90 15.09
CA GLY A 204 -7.58 0.62 14.66
C GLY A 204 -7.93 0.24 13.22
N THR A 205 -8.63 1.11 12.47
CA THR A 205 -8.95 0.86 11.07
C THR A 205 -7.69 0.85 10.22
N PHE A 206 -7.41 -0.27 9.55
CA PHE A 206 -6.31 -0.38 8.61
C PHE A 206 -6.64 0.32 7.29
N ARG A 207 -5.68 1.09 6.79
CA ARG A 207 -5.63 1.67 5.47
C ARG A 207 -4.34 1.22 4.82
N ASP A 208 -4.35 0.00 4.31
CA ASP A 208 -3.29 -0.41 3.40
C ASP A 208 -3.37 0.49 2.17
N ARG A 209 -2.22 0.95 1.68
CA ARG A 209 -2.20 1.76 0.45
C ARG A 209 -2.64 0.99 -0.79
N PHE A 210 -2.79 -0.32 -0.66
CA PHE A 210 -3.01 -1.22 -1.76
C PHE A 210 -4.12 -2.19 -1.39
N SER A 211 -5.18 -2.09 -2.17
CA SER A 211 -6.34 -2.95 -2.12
C SER A 211 -6.37 -3.68 -3.44
N TYR A 212 -5.82 -4.90 -3.47
CA TYR A 212 -5.74 -5.67 -4.70
C TYR A 212 -7.08 -6.28 -5.07
N PHE A 213 -7.54 -6.02 -6.28
CA PHE A 213 -8.56 -6.86 -6.89
C PHE A 213 -7.87 -8.11 -7.43
N VAL A 214 -8.24 -9.27 -6.90
CA VAL A 214 -7.56 -10.53 -7.20
C VAL A 214 -8.34 -11.27 -8.28
N TYR A 215 -7.64 -11.62 -9.35
CA TYR A 215 -8.12 -12.56 -10.34
C TYR A 215 -7.29 -13.84 -10.29
N LYS A 216 -7.99 -14.95 -10.07
CA LYS A 216 -7.45 -16.30 -10.23
C LYS A 216 -8.14 -16.95 -11.43
N PRO A 217 -7.41 -17.31 -12.49
CA PRO A 217 -7.99 -18.00 -13.62
C PRO A 217 -8.51 -19.38 -13.20
N LYS A 218 -9.59 -19.85 -13.83
CA LYS A 218 -10.08 -21.23 -13.65
C LYS A 218 -9.05 -22.25 -14.12
N ILE A 219 -8.41 -21.93 -15.25
CA ILE A 219 -7.37 -22.74 -15.88
C ILE A 219 -6.13 -21.84 -16.00
N GLY A 220 -5.20 -21.99 -15.07
CA GLY A 220 -3.92 -21.31 -15.10
C GLY A 220 -3.15 -21.38 -13.78
N GLU A 221 -1.83 -21.22 -13.87
CA GLU A 221 -0.91 -21.29 -12.71
C GLU A 221 -0.50 -19.92 -12.16
N TYR A 222 -1.10 -18.85 -12.67
CA TYR A 222 -0.79 -17.47 -12.30
C TYR A 222 -1.89 -16.83 -11.44
N LEU A 223 -1.54 -15.74 -10.77
CA LEU A 223 -2.48 -14.81 -10.16
C LEU A 223 -2.26 -13.43 -10.76
N LEU A 224 -3.36 -12.70 -10.95
CA LEU A 224 -3.31 -11.31 -11.38
C LEU A 224 -3.90 -10.43 -10.28
N LEU A 225 -3.12 -9.45 -9.85
CA LEU A 225 -3.52 -8.46 -8.85
C LEU A 225 -3.66 -7.12 -9.55
N ASN A 226 -4.82 -6.49 -9.43
CA ASN A 226 -5.08 -5.15 -9.93
C ASN A 226 -5.04 -4.14 -8.78
N ASP A 227 -4.09 -3.23 -8.86
CA ASP A 227 -3.89 -2.09 -7.97
C ASP A 227 -4.48 -0.84 -8.65
N THR A 228 -5.79 -0.70 -8.53
CA THR A 228 -6.56 0.41 -9.14
C THR A 228 -6.06 1.79 -8.71
N PRO A 229 -5.75 2.07 -7.43
CA PRO A 229 -5.25 3.39 -7.03
C PRO A 229 -3.96 3.80 -7.74
N ASN A 230 -3.03 2.88 -7.97
CA ASN A 230 -1.75 3.18 -8.60
C ASN A 230 -1.70 2.85 -10.10
N ARG A 231 -2.80 2.31 -10.66
CA ARG A 231 -2.90 1.91 -12.07
C ARG A 231 -1.83 0.89 -12.46
N ILE A 232 -1.67 -0.13 -11.62
CA ILE A 232 -0.67 -1.19 -11.82
C ILE A 232 -1.35 -2.56 -11.80
N TYR A 233 -0.93 -3.43 -12.71
CA TYR A 233 -1.22 -4.85 -12.63
C TYR A 233 0.04 -5.64 -12.24
N TYR A 234 -0.09 -6.54 -11.27
CA TYR A 234 0.94 -7.50 -10.89
C TYR A 234 0.53 -8.90 -11.33
N LEU A 235 1.31 -9.48 -12.24
CA LEU A 235 1.16 -10.87 -12.67
C LEU A 235 2.17 -11.74 -11.93
N ILE A 236 1.68 -12.57 -11.02
CA ILE A 236 2.50 -13.54 -10.29
C ILE A 236 2.38 -14.88 -11.02
N ARG A 237 3.47 -15.41 -11.55
CA ARG A 237 3.46 -16.61 -12.40
C ARG A 237 4.64 -17.53 -12.14
N PRO A 238 4.57 -18.82 -12.51
CA PRO A 238 5.73 -19.69 -12.48
C PRO A 238 6.83 -19.15 -13.38
N LYS A 239 8.08 -19.28 -12.94
CA LYS A 239 9.24 -18.99 -13.79
C LYS A 239 9.28 -19.97 -14.96
N LYS A 240 9.78 -19.48 -16.10
CA LYS A 240 10.13 -20.36 -17.21
C LYS A 240 11.28 -21.26 -16.79
N THR A 241 11.01 -22.56 -16.65
CA THR A 241 12.07 -23.56 -16.57
C THR A 241 12.85 -23.48 -17.88
N THR A 242 14.10 -23.05 -17.79
CA THR A 242 15.01 -22.95 -18.95
C THR A 242 15.53 -24.33 -19.31
#